data_AF-A0A418HJT3-F1
#
_entry.id   AF-A0A418HJT3-F1
#
_cell.length_a   1.000
_cell.length_b   1.000
_cell.length_c   1.000
_cell.angle_alpha   90.00
_cell.angle_beta   90.00
_cell.angle_gamma   90.00
#
_symmetry.space_group_name_H-M   'P 1'
#
loop_
_entity.id
_entity.type
_entity.pdbx_description
1 polymer ?
#
loop_
_entity_poly.entity_id
_entity_poly.type
_entity_poly.pdbx_seq_one_letter_code
_entity_poly.pdbx_strand_id
1 'polypeptide(L)'
;LPDGTELTGVADDQGNYGIDIPANQKFRGGEQLKVTSTDPSGNKSDEKVIDVKDTTSPVTPTVSEVTSESTQVTGIGEPGSTVKVELPDGTELTGVADDQGNYGIDIPANQKFRGGEQ
;
A
#
# COMPACT_ATOMS: atom_id res chain seq x y z
N LEU A 1 4.67 -13.86 15.20
CA LEU A 1 3.80 -13.25 14.15
C LEU A 1 3.00 -12.10 14.79
N PRO A 2 2.30 -11.24 14.04
CA PRO A 2 1.53 -10.13 14.61
C PRO A 2 0.48 -10.53 15.66
N ASP A 3 0.02 -11.78 15.66
CA ASP A 3 -0.86 -12.36 16.68
C ASP A 3 -0.12 -12.97 17.89
N GLY A 4 1.21 -12.88 17.92
CA GLY A 4 2.07 -13.50 18.94
C GLY A 4 2.45 -14.95 18.67
N THR A 5 1.95 -15.59 17.60
CA THR A 5 2.26 -16.98 17.25
C THR A 5 3.73 -17.13 16.86
N GLU A 6 4.39 -18.15 17.40
CA GLU A 6 5.73 -18.56 16.97
C GLU A 6 5.62 -19.65 15.90
N LEU A 7 6.47 -19.56 14.87
CA LEU A 7 6.59 -20.58 13.84
C LEU A 7 7.98 -21.21 13.92
N THR A 8 8.04 -22.52 13.79
CA THR A 8 9.28 -23.29 13.80
C THR A 8 9.42 -24.10 12.52
N GLY A 9 10.64 -24.21 12.01
CA GLY A 9 11.00 -25.08 10.90
C GLY A 9 12.30 -25.81 11.21
N VAL A 10 12.53 -26.93 10.53
CA VAL A 10 13.79 -27.67 10.59
C VAL A 10 14.57 -27.35 9.33
N ALA A 11 15.85 -26.99 9.48
CA ALA A 11 16.74 -26.81 8.34
C ALA A 11 17.14 -28.17 7.75
N ASP A 12 17.32 -28.21 6.43
CA ASP A 12 17.83 -29.40 5.74
C ASP A 12 19.34 -29.61 5.98
N ASP A 13 19.89 -30.70 5.43
CA ASP A 13 21.32 -31.05 5.57
C ASP A 13 22.28 -30.01 4.92
N GLN A 14 21.74 -29.05 4.15
CA GLN A 14 22.47 -27.94 3.55
C GLN A 14 22.26 -26.62 4.32
N GLY A 15 21.44 -26.62 5.36
CA GLY A 15 21.11 -25.45 6.17
C GLY A 15 19.98 -24.58 5.62
N ASN A 16 19.28 -25.01 4.56
CA ASN A 16 18.12 -24.27 4.04
C ASN A 16 16.88 -24.59 4.85
N TYR A 17 15.97 -23.62 4.98
CA TYR A 17 14.69 -23.81 5.64
C TYR A 17 13.60 -23.00 4.93
N GLY A 18 12.37 -23.51 4.99
CA GLY A 18 11.16 -22.82 4.61
C GLY A 18 10.16 -22.89 5.76
N ILE A 19 9.53 -21.77 6.08
CA ILE A 19 8.47 -21.70 7.08
C ILE A 19 7.31 -20.98 6.41
N ASP A 20 6.20 -21.70 6.23
CA ASP A 20 4.99 -21.11 5.67
C ASP A 20 4.31 -20.23 6.71
N ILE A 21 3.93 -19.03 6.27
CA ILE A 21 3.12 -18.12 7.07
C ILE A 21 1.66 -18.58 6.96
N PRO A 22 0.96 -18.84 8.08
CA PRO A 22 -0.46 -19.20 8.07
C PRO A 22 -1.30 -18.16 7.32
N ALA A 23 -2.24 -18.60 6.48
CA ALA A 23 -3.04 -17.70 5.64
C ALA A 23 -3.93 -16.73 6.43
N ASN A 24 -4.26 -17.05 7.68
CA ASN A 24 -4.97 -16.15 8.60
C ASN A 24 -4.05 -15.05 9.17
N GLN A 25 -2.74 -15.21 9.05
CA GLN A 25 -1.79 -14.16 9.42
C GLN A 25 -1.64 -13.17 8.27
N LYS A 26 -1.94 -11.91 8.56
CA LYS A 26 -1.72 -10.80 7.63
C LYS A 26 -0.66 -9.86 8.19
N PHE A 27 0.16 -9.34 7.29
CA PHE A 27 1.09 -8.26 7.57
C PHE A 27 0.64 -7.04 6.79
N ARG A 28 0.86 -5.86 7.37
CA ARG A 28 0.55 -4.56 6.77
C ARG A 28 1.81 -3.76 6.46
N GLY A 29 2.97 -4.27 6.80
CA GLY A 29 4.23 -3.55 6.71
C GLY A 29 4.52 -2.76 7.98
N GLY A 30 5.81 -2.57 8.25
CA GLY A 30 6.30 -1.97 9.48
C GLY A 30 6.38 -2.93 10.67
N GLU A 31 5.84 -4.15 10.57
CA GLU A 31 6.09 -5.19 11.57
C GLU A 31 7.52 -5.75 11.46
N GLN A 32 8.00 -6.34 12.56
CA GLN A 32 9.31 -6.97 12.63
C GLN A 32 9.18 -8.48 12.85
N LEU A 33 9.91 -9.26 12.05
CA LEU A 33 10.11 -10.69 12.24
C LEU A 33 11.45 -10.94 12.90
N LYS A 34 11.45 -11.80 13.91
CA LYS A 34 12.62 -12.21 14.69
C LYS A 34 12.91 -13.67 14.39
N VAL A 35 14.13 -13.97 13.95
CA VAL A 35 14.56 -15.31 13.55
C VAL A 35 15.77 -15.71 14.38
N THR A 36 15.71 -16.91 14.95
CA THR A 36 16.82 -17.55 15.68
C THR A 36 16.88 -19.02 15.28
N SER A 37 18.08 -19.60 15.32
CA SER A 37 18.26 -21.05 15.18
C SER A 37 18.83 -21.65 16.46
N THR A 38 18.56 -22.94 16.67
CA THR A 38 19.12 -23.71 17.80
C THR A 38 19.70 -25.00 17.24
N ASP A 39 20.95 -25.32 17.61
CA ASP A 39 21.60 -26.57 17.18
C ASP A 39 21.14 -27.79 18.03
N PRO A 40 21.48 -29.04 17.63
CA PRO A 40 21.09 -30.23 18.38
C PRO A 40 21.67 -30.34 19.79
N SER A 41 22.72 -29.57 20.10
CA SER A 41 23.32 -29.48 21.44
C SER A 41 22.66 -28.42 22.31
N GLY A 42 21.70 -27.66 21.76
CA GLY A 42 20.95 -26.62 22.46
C GLY A 42 21.56 -25.22 22.38
N ASN A 43 22.61 -24.99 21.57
CA ASN A 43 23.18 -23.65 21.40
C ASN A 43 22.28 -22.81 20.49
N LYS A 44 21.89 -21.62 20.96
CA LYS A 44 21.03 -20.68 20.22
C LYS A 44 21.87 -19.61 19.53
N SER A 45 21.49 -19.25 18.31
CA SER A 45 22.08 -18.12 17.58
C SER A 45 21.68 -16.77 18.17
N ASP A 46 22.40 -15.72 17.79
CA ASP A 46 21.90 -14.35 17.91
C ASP A 46 20.61 -14.16 17.08
N GLU A 47 19.80 -13.17 17.49
CA GLU A 47 18.56 -12.82 16.81
C GLU A 47 18.84 -12.04 15.52
N LYS A 48 18.18 -12.45 14.43
CA LYS A 48 18.06 -11.67 13.21
C LYS A 48 16.69 -11.00 13.14
N VAL A 49 16.67 -9.69 12.96
CA VAL A 49 15.45 -8.91 12.73
C VAL A 49 15.27 -8.62 11.25
N ILE A 50 14.05 -8.79 10.75
CA ILE A 50 13.63 -8.53 9.38
C ILE A 50 12.41 -7.62 9.42
N ASP A 51 12.48 -6.46 8.78
CA ASP A 51 11.32 -5.58 8.62
C ASP A 51 10.43 -6.08 7.49
N VAL A 52 9.14 -6.19 7.79
CA VAL A 52 8.12 -6.52 6.79
C VAL A 52 7.81 -5.25 6.00
N LYS A 53 7.96 -5.33 4.69
CA LYS A 53 7.65 -4.20 3.79
C LYS A 53 6.16 -4.18 3.50
N ASP A 54 5.58 -2.98 3.54
CA ASP A 54 4.24 -2.81 2.99
C ASP A 54 4.31 -2.89 1.46
N THR A 55 3.49 -3.76 0.89
CA THR A 55 3.31 -3.93 -0.56
C THR A 55 1.84 -3.81 -0.95
N THR A 56 1.00 -3.36 -0.03
CA THR A 56 -0.43 -3.17 -0.27
C THR A 56 -0.60 -1.92 -1.13
N SER A 57 -1.16 -2.07 -2.33
CA SER A 57 -1.49 -0.91 -3.15
C SER A 57 -2.60 -0.09 -2.50
N PRO A 58 -2.61 1.25 -2.67
CA PRO A 58 -3.73 2.07 -2.27
C PRO A 58 -5.02 1.65 -2.95
N VAL A 59 -6.16 1.95 -2.33
CA VAL A 59 -7.47 1.75 -2.96
C VAL A 59 -7.61 2.71 -4.14
N THR A 60 -8.11 2.21 -5.28
CA THR A 60 -8.41 3.06 -6.45
C THR A 60 -9.36 4.18 -6.06
N PRO A 61 -9.02 5.45 -6.32
CA PRO A 61 -9.93 6.55 -6.02
C PRO A 61 -11.19 6.48 -6.88
N THR A 62 -12.32 6.91 -6.32
CA THR A 62 -13.55 7.16 -7.06
C THR A 62 -13.58 8.60 -7.53
N VAL A 63 -14.29 8.88 -8.62
CA VAL A 63 -14.45 10.21 -9.19
C VAL A 63 -15.95 10.50 -9.32
N SER A 64 -16.40 11.63 -8.78
CA SER A 64 -17.76 12.14 -9.03
C SER A 64 -17.92 12.55 -10.50
N GLU A 65 -19.16 12.72 -10.96
CA GLU A 65 -19.43 13.17 -12.33
C GLU A 65 -18.68 14.47 -12.66
N VAL A 66 -17.97 14.48 -13.78
CA VAL A 66 -17.26 15.65 -14.33
C VAL A 66 -17.93 16.03 -15.64
N THR A 67 -18.27 17.32 -15.78
CA THR A 67 -18.94 17.89 -16.96
C THR A 67 -18.07 18.97 -17.60
N SER A 68 -18.47 19.48 -18.77
CA SER A 68 -17.77 20.59 -19.42
C SER A 68 -17.73 21.88 -18.58
N GLU A 69 -18.67 22.03 -17.65
CA GLU A 69 -18.78 23.19 -16.76
C GLU A 69 -18.12 22.96 -15.39
N SER A 70 -17.57 21.76 -15.15
CA SER A 70 -16.91 21.45 -13.88
C SER A 70 -15.63 22.25 -13.73
N THR A 71 -15.49 22.91 -12.57
CA THR A 71 -14.26 23.63 -12.20
C THR A 71 -13.37 22.82 -11.26
N GLN A 72 -13.79 21.61 -10.89
CA GLN A 72 -13.09 20.75 -9.94
C GLN A 72 -13.35 19.27 -10.26
N VAL A 73 -12.36 18.43 -10.03
CA VAL A 73 -12.53 16.97 -9.93
C VAL A 73 -12.61 16.60 -8.45
N THR A 74 -13.72 16.00 -8.05
CA THR A 74 -13.95 15.57 -6.66
C THR A 74 -14.13 14.06 -6.60
N GLY A 75 -13.82 13.46 -5.45
CA GLY A 75 -13.98 12.02 -5.28
C GLY A 75 -13.55 11.53 -3.91
N ILE A 76 -13.44 10.20 -3.78
CA ILE A 76 -12.96 9.52 -2.57
C ILE A 76 -11.70 8.72 -2.89
N GLY A 77 -10.60 9.03 -2.19
CA GLY A 77 -9.37 8.25 -2.19
C GLY A 77 -9.10 7.63 -0.82
N GLU A 78 -7.96 6.96 -0.68
CA GLU A 78 -7.48 6.54 0.65
C GLU A 78 -7.02 7.76 1.45
N PRO A 79 -7.40 7.91 2.73
CA PRO A 79 -7.00 9.07 3.54
C PRO A 79 -5.48 9.33 3.52
N GLY A 80 -5.08 10.57 3.28
CA GLY A 80 -3.68 10.98 3.18
C GLY A 80 -2.97 10.56 1.90
N SER A 81 -3.62 9.82 0.99
CA SER A 81 -3.04 9.44 -0.30
C SER A 81 -3.00 10.64 -1.25
N THR A 82 -1.99 10.64 -2.14
CA THR A 82 -1.91 11.58 -3.25
C THR A 82 -2.77 11.07 -4.41
N VAL A 83 -3.74 11.86 -4.82
CA VAL A 83 -4.57 11.62 -6.01
C VAL A 83 -4.00 12.40 -7.17
N LYS A 84 -3.82 11.72 -8.31
CA LYS A 84 -3.37 12.30 -9.57
C LYS A 84 -4.50 12.23 -10.59
N VAL A 85 -4.76 13.35 -11.25
CA VAL A 85 -5.71 13.47 -12.36
C VAL A 85 -4.92 13.89 -13.60
N GLU A 86 -5.01 13.10 -14.67
CA GLU A 86 -4.48 13.48 -15.97
C GLU A 86 -5.63 13.98 -16.83
N LEU A 87 -5.51 15.21 -17.33
CA LEU A 87 -6.50 15.81 -18.23
C LEU A 87 -6.28 15.34 -19.67
N PRO A 88 -7.28 15.45 -20.57
CA PRO A 88 -7.17 14.98 -21.95
C PRO A 88 -6.03 15.62 -22.76
N ASP A 89 -5.53 16.80 -22.37
CA ASP A 89 -4.38 17.45 -23.01
C ASP A 89 -3.02 17.00 -22.43
N GLY A 90 -3.02 16.03 -21.51
CA GLY A 90 -1.85 15.51 -20.81
C GLY A 90 -1.44 16.32 -19.58
N THR A 91 -2.19 17.37 -19.21
CA THR A 91 -1.91 18.13 -17.99
C THR A 91 -2.17 17.27 -16.76
N GLU A 92 -1.18 17.16 -15.88
CA GLU A 92 -1.31 16.44 -14.61
C GLU A 92 -1.67 17.40 -13.48
N LEU A 93 -2.72 17.08 -12.74
CA LEU A 93 -3.14 17.75 -11.52
C LEU A 93 -3.01 16.78 -10.34
N THR A 94 -2.67 17.31 -9.16
CA THR A 94 -2.52 16.51 -7.94
C THR A 94 -3.27 17.12 -6.77
N GLY A 95 -3.86 16.26 -5.94
CA GLY A 95 -4.45 16.62 -4.66
C GLY A 95 -4.15 15.56 -3.61
N VAL A 96 -4.47 15.85 -2.35
CA VAL A 96 -4.36 14.90 -1.25
C VAL A 96 -5.75 14.64 -0.71
N ALA A 97 -6.10 13.37 -0.52
CA ALA A 97 -7.33 12.99 0.16
C ALA A 97 -7.24 13.34 1.65
N ASP A 98 -8.27 13.97 2.19
CA ASP A 98 -8.35 14.34 3.59
C ASP A 98 -8.44 13.10 4.51
N ASP A 99 -8.52 13.31 5.83
CA ASP A 99 -8.61 12.22 6.82
C ASP A 99 -9.88 11.36 6.67
N GLN A 100 -10.88 11.84 5.93
CA GLN A 100 -12.11 11.11 5.58
C GLN A 100 -12.05 10.49 4.18
N GLY A 101 -10.96 10.70 3.44
CA GLY A 101 -10.76 10.22 2.08
C GLY A 101 -11.29 11.16 1.00
N ASN A 102 -11.93 12.29 1.33
CA ASN A 102 -12.44 13.19 0.30
C ASN A 102 -11.29 13.98 -0.34
N TYR A 103 -11.35 14.18 -1.64
CA TYR A 103 -10.45 15.10 -2.34
C TYR A 103 -11.22 16.01 -3.30
N GLY A 104 -10.66 17.19 -3.53
CA GLY A 104 -11.08 18.15 -4.55
C GLY A 104 -9.84 18.74 -5.23
N ILE A 105 -9.75 18.60 -6.55
CA ILE A 105 -8.63 19.09 -7.37
C ILE A 105 -9.18 20.11 -8.36
N ASP A 106 -8.79 21.37 -8.20
CA ASP A 106 -9.28 22.46 -9.05
C ASP A 106 -8.76 22.34 -10.48
N ILE A 107 -9.67 22.53 -11.43
CA ILE A 107 -9.36 22.52 -12.85
C ILE A 107 -8.95 23.95 -13.26
N PRO A 108 -7.77 24.15 -13.86
CA PRO A 108 -7.33 25.47 -14.31
C PRO A 108 -8.34 26.13 -15.27
N ALA A 109 -8.60 27.43 -15.12
CA ALA A 109 -9.61 28.13 -15.92
C ALA A 109 -9.30 28.22 -17.43
N ASN A 110 -8.04 27.99 -17.83
CA ASN A 110 -7.61 27.88 -19.23
C ASN A 110 -7.99 26.51 -19.85
N GLN A 111 -8.45 25.57 -19.04
CA GLN A 111 -8.90 24.26 -19.47
C GLN A 111 -10.40 24.30 -19.74
N LYS A 112 -10.76 24.03 -21.00
CA LYS A 112 -12.14 23.93 -21.44
C LYS A 112 -12.37 22.56 -22.01
N PHE A 113 -13.17 21.74 -21.32
CA PHE A 113 -13.66 20.51 -21.91
C PHE A 113 -14.81 20.85 -22.86
N ARG A 114 -14.79 20.28 -24.06
CA ARG A 114 -15.78 20.51 -25.12
C ARG A 114 -16.88 19.45 -25.13
N GLY A 115 -16.77 18.44 -24.26
CA GLY A 115 -17.68 17.31 -24.18
C GLY A 115 -17.36 16.29 -25.27
N GLY A 116 -17.02 15.07 -24.85
CA GLY A 116 -16.62 13.98 -25.75
C GLY A 116 -15.12 13.72 -25.85
N GLU A 117 -14.30 14.35 -25.00
CA GLU A 117 -12.94 13.88 -24.75
C GLU A 117 -12.96 12.45 -24.18
N GLN A 118 -12.07 11.57 -24.67
CA GLN A 118 -11.82 10.22 -24.13
C GLN A 118 -10.49 10.20 -23.39
#